data_AF-A0A1C6CFN8-F1
#
_entry.id   AF-A0A1C6CFN8-F1
#
_cell.length_a   1.000
_cell.length_b   1.000
_cell.length_c   1.000
_cell.angle_alpha   90.00
_cell.angle_beta   90.00
_cell.angle_gamma   90.00
#
_symmetry.space_group_name_H-M   'P 1'
#
loop_
_entity.id
_entity.type
_entity.pdbx_description
1 polymer ?
#
loop_
_entity_poly.entity_id
_entity_poly.type
_entity_poly.pdbx_seq_one_letter_code
_entity_poly.pdbx_strand_id
1 'polypeptide(L)'
;MSFFSRFFAVSKDIANDIKNSQNGVSERRYSQNSVLCMKLIRTYMMSCKWHNTERTKRLMTFITLKDSEIAERLNIENNTVRCHKSNYSAKLYEKLGDDCFTIVCSSDEQAKRNLIYKLRYLIDGYSDISSFVPSSVVDSIMLAPREGDQVYDFKDCIKEIKFLARFSLIDMARSIDNLDEDKLAFIFEVLMDANAHTNELQKERLIKLILMGEDKIKEKCKLL
;
A
#
# COMPACT_ATOMS: atom_id res chain seq x y z
N MET A 1 17.73 -11.77 1.37
CA MET A 1 18.46 -10.48 1.27
C MET A 1 17.77 -9.48 2.21
N SER A 2 18.49 -8.63 2.95
CA SER A 2 17.87 -7.68 3.88
C SER A 2 17.07 -6.60 3.13
N PHE A 3 15.93 -6.18 3.69
CA PHE A 3 15.10 -5.12 3.14
C PHE A 3 15.91 -3.85 2.88
N PHE A 4 16.70 -3.41 3.87
CA PHE A 4 17.52 -2.19 3.77
C PHE A 4 18.56 -2.30 2.66
N SER A 5 19.25 -3.44 2.55
CA SER A 5 20.24 -3.65 1.50
C SER A 5 19.63 -3.54 0.11
N ARG A 6 18.44 -4.13 -0.08
CA ARG A 6 17.73 -4.09 -1.36
C ARG A 6 17.18 -2.70 -1.66
N PHE A 7 16.63 -2.02 -0.64
CA PHE A 7 16.16 -0.64 -0.74
C PHE A 7 17.28 0.31 -1.21
N PHE A 8 18.45 0.26 -0.58
CA PHE A 8 19.56 1.14 -0.95
C PHE A 8 20.13 0.82 -2.34
N ALA A 9 20.22 -0.48 -2.69
CA ALA A 9 20.66 -0.90 -4.01
C ALA A 9 19.74 -0.37 -5.12
N VAL A 10 18.42 -0.60 -4.99
CA VAL A 10 17.43 -0.13 -5.97
C VAL A 10 17.36 1.40 -6.02
N SER A 11 17.45 2.07 -4.87
CA SER A 11 17.48 3.55 -4.83
C SER A 11 18.65 4.12 -5.61
N LYS A 12 19.85 3.52 -5.45
CA LYS A 12 21.05 3.93 -6.19
C LYS A 12 20.91 3.66 -7.68
N ASP A 13 20.35 2.51 -8.05
CA ASP A 13 20.14 2.15 -9.45
C ASP A 13 19.20 3.13 -10.16
N ILE A 14 18.06 3.46 -9.54
CA ILE A 14 17.12 4.46 -10.07
C ILE A 14 17.78 5.85 -10.16
N ALA A 15 18.55 6.26 -9.15
CA ALA A 15 19.22 7.56 -9.18
C ALA A 15 20.24 7.65 -10.32
N ASN A 16 21.00 6.56 -10.57
CA ASN A 16 21.94 6.48 -11.67
C ASN A 16 21.23 6.49 -13.03
N ASP A 17 20.13 5.74 -13.19
CA ASP A 17 19.31 5.73 -14.41
C ASP A 17 18.78 7.13 -14.76
N ILE A 18 18.23 7.85 -13.78
CA ILE A 18 17.76 9.23 -13.97
C ILE A 18 18.89 10.14 -14.41
N LYS A 19 20.06 10.06 -13.76
CA LYS A 19 21.22 10.88 -14.10
C LYS A 19 21.76 10.57 -15.51
N ASN A 20 21.86 9.30 -15.85
CA ASN A 20 22.34 8.86 -17.17
C ASN A 20 21.39 9.30 -18.28
N SER A 21 20.07 9.19 -18.05
CA SER A 21 19.06 9.66 -19.01
C SER A 21 19.10 11.17 -19.19
N GLN A 22 19.24 11.95 -18.11
CA GLN A 22 19.36 13.40 -18.18
C GLN A 22 20.61 13.87 -18.93
N ASN A 23 21.70 13.10 -18.84
CA ASN A 23 22.96 13.38 -19.53
C ASN A 23 23.02 12.80 -20.96
N GLY A 24 21.92 12.21 -21.47
CA GLY A 24 21.87 11.61 -22.81
C GLY A 24 22.72 10.33 -22.97
N VAL A 25 23.11 9.70 -21.86
CA VAL A 25 23.95 8.48 -21.87
C VAL A 25 23.13 7.24 -22.21
N SER A 26 21.86 7.20 -21.81
CA SER A 26 20.95 6.08 -22.08
C SER A 26 19.49 6.51 -22.10
N GLU A 27 18.63 5.73 -22.73
CA GLU A 27 17.19 5.86 -22.53
C GLU A 27 16.81 5.51 -21.08
N ARG A 28 15.72 6.11 -20.61
CA ARG A 28 15.25 5.95 -19.23
C ARG A 28 14.66 4.57 -19.02
N ARG A 29 15.25 3.77 -18.13
CA ARG A 29 14.77 2.42 -17.81
C ARG A 29 13.61 2.44 -16.82
N TYR A 30 13.66 3.29 -15.80
CA TYR A 30 12.68 3.29 -14.72
C TYR A 30 11.55 4.29 -14.97
N SER A 31 10.31 3.79 -14.93
CA SER A 31 9.10 4.60 -15.07
C SER A 31 8.91 5.58 -13.91
N GLN A 32 8.05 6.58 -14.10
CA GLN A 32 7.67 7.49 -13.02
C GLN A 32 7.04 6.75 -11.82
N ASN A 33 6.26 5.70 -12.08
CA ASN A 33 5.68 4.86 -11.03
C ASN A 33 6.76 4.12 -10.23
N SER A 34 7.84 3.68 -10.88
CA SER A 34 8.98 3.05 -10.18
C SER A 34 9.61 4.02 -9.17
N VAL A 35 9.80 5.28 -9.59
CA VAL A 35 10.33 6.35 -8.73
C VAL A 35 9.35 6.65 -7.59
N LEU A 36 8.05 6.71 -7.87
CA LEU A 36 7.02 6.99 -6.88
C LEU A 36 6.91 5.86 -5.84
N CYS A 37 6.92 4.59 -6.26
CA CYS A 37 6.99 3.44 -5.36
C CYS A 37 8.15 3.57 -4.39
N MET A 38 9.35 3.86 -4.88
CA MET A 38 10.54 3.97 -4.01
C MET A 38 10.47 5.14 -3.03
N LYS A 39 9.91 6.29 -3.46
CA LYS A 39 9.63 7.42 -2.55
C LYS A 39 8.66 7.00 -1.44
N LEU A 40 7.56 6.33 -1.79
CA LEU A 40 6.56 5.90 -0.81
C LEU A 40 7.09 4.79 0.11
N ILE A 41 7.87 3.83 -0.41
CA ILE A 41 8.56 2.81 0.41
C ILE A 41 9.46 3.51 1.44
N ARG A 42 10.22 4.54 1.02
CA ARG A 42 11.05 5.32 1.93
C ARG A 42 10.20 6.00 3.01
N THR A 43 9.13 6.69 2.62
CA THR A 43 8.23 7.37 3.56
C THR A 43 7.66 6.40 4.59
N TYR A 44 7.15 5.25 4.14
CA TYR A 44 6.61 4.23 5.04
C TYR A 44 7.68 3.66 5.96
N MET A 45 8.85 3.30 5.41
CA MET A 45 9.99 2.80 6.18
C MET A 45 10.39 3.78 7.28
N MET A 46 10.52 5.07 6.96
CA MET A 46 10.93 6.10 7.93
C MET A 46 9.82 6.47 8.93
N SER A 47 8.55 6.28 8.59
CA SER A 47 7.43 6.55 9.49
C SER A 47 7.45 5.69 10.76
N CYS A 48 8.14 4.54 10.72
CA CYS A 48 8.17 3.54 11.79
C CYS A 48 6.78 3.02 12.22
N LYS A 49 5.69 3.32 11.49
CA LYS A 49 4.33 2.84 11.78
C LYS A 49 4.19 1.31 11.76
N TRP A 50 5.17 0.63 11.20
CA TRP A 50 5.27 -0.83 11.09
C TRP A 50 5.89 -1.52 12.32
N HIS A 51 6.39 -0.78 13.33
CA HIS A 51 7.03 -1.36 14.53
C HIS A 51 6.98 -0.45 15.77
N ASN A 52 7.01 -1.07 16.97
CA ASN A 52 7.02 -0.43 18.29
C ASN A 52 7.91 0.82 18.35
N THR A 53 7.30 1.98 18.62
CA THR A 53 7.62 3.26 17.96
C THR A 53 8.95 3.86 18.38
N GLU A 54 9.31 3.85 19.66
CA GLU A 54 10.38 4.77 20.10
C GLU A 54 11.80 4.23 19.91
N ARG A 55 12.02 2.95 20.23
CA ARG A 55 13.32 2.29 19.97
C ARG A 55 13.58 2.13 18.49
N THR A 56 12.52 1.84 17.71
CA THR A 56 12.60 1.71 16.25
C THR A 56 13.00 3.04 15.62
N LYS A 57 12.32 4.15 15.99
CA LYS A 57 12.66 5.48 15.49
C LYS A 57 14.12 5.83 15.75
N ARG A 58 14.62 5.63 16.99
CA ARG A 58 16.03 5.90 17.34
C ARG A 58 17.02 5.16 16.45
N LEU A 59 16.78 3.87 16.19
CA LEU A 59 17.66 3.08 15.31
C LEU A 59 17.52 3.51 13.84
N MET A 60 16.29 3.78 13.40
CA MET A 60 15.98 4.20 12.03
C MET A 60 16.64 5.54 11.66
N THR A 61 16.89 6.44 12.62
CA THR A 61 17.67 7.68 12.41
C THR A 61 19.07 7.40 11.83
N PHE A 62 19.66 6.27 12.17
CA PHE A 62 21.03 5.91 11.79
C PHE A 62 21.09 4.75 10.79
N ILE A 63 19.97 4.38 10.17
CA ILE A 63 19.87 3.14 9.37
C ILE A 63 20.83 3.08 8.17
N THR A 64 21.29 4.24 7.70
CA THR A 64 22.27 4.38 6.60
C THR A 64 23.72 4.13 7.04
N LEU A 65 23.99 4.15 8.34
CA LEU A 65 25.33 3.98 8.90
C LEU A 65 25.71 2.49 9.03
N LYS A 66 27.00 2.23 9.18
CA LYS A 66 27.52 0.89 9.47
C LYS A 66 27.05 0.44 10.86
N ASP A 67 26.90 -0.87 11.04
CA ASP A 67 26.43 -1.45 12.31
C ASP A 67 27.28 -0.98 13.51
N SER A 68 28.60 -0.86 13.33
CA SER A 68 29.54 -0.39 14.34
C SER A 68 29.30 1.06 14.78
N GLU A 69 28.97 1.93 13.84
CA GLU A 69 28.69 3.35 14.10
C GLU A 69 27.33 3.52 14.80
N ILE A 70 26.35 2.69 14.43
CA ILE A 70 25.04 2.66 15.09
C ILE A 70 25.20 2.15 16.53
N ALA A 71 25.97 1.08 16.72
CA ALA A 71 26.26 0.48 18.02
C ALA A 71 26.89 1.49 18.99
N GLU A 72 27.90 2.23 18.52
CA GLU A 72 28.55 3.29 19.28
C GLU A 72 27.58 4.43 19.65
N ARG A 73 26.82 4.96 18.68
CA ARG A 73 25.88 6.07 18.91
C ARG A 73 24.72 5.73 19.84
N LEU A 74 24.28 4.48 19.83
CA LEU A 74 23.16 4.01 20.65
C LEU A 74 23.62 3.33 21.95
N ASN A 75 24.94 3.22 22.18
CA ASN A 75 25.54 2.50 23.30
C ASN A 75 24.98 1.08 23.47
N ILE A 76 24.96 0.31 22.37
CA ILE A 76 24.50 -1.08 22.33
C ILE A 76 25.50 -1.96 21.57
N GLU A 77 25.42 -3.28 21.74
CA GLU A 77 26.28 -4.19 21.02
C GLU A 77 25.98 -4.25 19.51
N ASN A 78 27.02 -4.47 18.70
CA ASN A 78 26.91 -4.72 17.26
C ASN A 78 25.91 -5.84 16.93
N ASN A 79 25.94 -6.92 17.71
CA ASN A 79 25.02 -8.04 17.49
C ASN A 79 23.55 -7.62 17.71
N THR A 80 23.31 -6.76 18.71
CA THR A 80 21.98 -6.19 18.98
C THR A 80 21.49 -5.35 17.79
N VAL A 81 22.35 -4.53 17.17
CA VAL A 81 22.01 -3.77 15.95
C VAL A 81 21.62 -4.71 14.82
N ARG A 82 22.39 -5.78 14.59
CA ARG A 82 22.11 -6.77 13.54
C ARG A 82 20.77 -7.47 13.75
N CYS A 83 20.48 -7.92 14.98
CA CYS A 83 19.21 -8.53 15.33
C CYS A 83 18.04 -7.58 15.06
N HIS A 84 18.14 -6.31 15.45
CA HIS A 84 17.10 -5.32 15.15
C HIS A 84 16.92 -5.10 13.66
N LYS A 85 17.99 -4.89 12.88
CA LYS A 85 17.90 -4.71 11.43
C LYS A 85 17.29 -5.93 10.72
N SER A 86 17.61 -7.14 11.18
CA SER A 86 17.01 -8.38 10.67
C SER A 86 15.51 -8.42 10.95
N ASN A 87 15.11 -8.19 12.21
CA ASN A 87 13.71 -8.17 12.62
C ASN A 87 12.91 -7.09 11.89
N TYR A 88 13.49 -5.90 11.72
CA TYR A 88 12.86 -4.80 10.99
C TYR A 88 12.72 -5.12 9.51
N SER A 89 13.73 -5.75 8.91
CA SER A 89 13.63 -6.22 7.52
C SER A 89 12.47 -7.20 7.35
N ALA A 90 12.35 -8.17 8.25
CA ALA A 90 11.26 -9.15 8.23
C ALA A 90 9.89 -8.47 8.35
N LYS A 91 9.72 -7.52 9.28
CA LYS A 91 8.46 -6.78 9.43
C LYS A 91 8.11 -5.92 8.21
N LEU A 92 9.10 -5.27 7.61
CA LEU A 92 8.87 -4.46 6.41
C LEU A 92 8.43 -5.34 5.23
N TYR A 93 9.05 -6.50 5.06
CA TYR A 93 8.61 -7.47 4.05
C TYR A 93 7.23 -8.06 4.36
N GLU A 94 6.93 -8.37 5.62
CA GLU A 94 5.60 -8.82 6.04
C GLU A 94 4.51 -7.81 5.65
N LYS A 95 4.75 -6.50 5.83
CA LYS A 95 3.78 -5.46 5.47
C LYS A 95 3.74 -5.16 3.98
N LEU A 96 4.88 -5.08 3.31
CA LEU A 96 4.97 -4.62 1.91
C LEU A 96 4.83 -5.74 0.89
N GLY A 97 5.21 -6.97 1.24
CA GLY A 97 5.35 -8.11 0.33
C GLY A 97 6.81 -8.33 -0.06
N ASP A 98 7.23 -9.58 -0.14
CA ASP A 98 8.60 -9.99 -0.52
C ASP A 98 8.97 -9.57 -1.95
N ASP A 99 7.96 -9.38 -2.79
CA ASP A 99 8.05 -9.02 -4.20
C ASP A 99 8.05 -7.50 -4.45
N CYS A 100 7.89 -6.65 -3.43
CA CYS A 100 7.75 -5.20 -3.60
C CYS A 100 8.87 -4.58 -4.46
N PHE A 101 10.14 -4.94 -4.24
CA PHE A 101 11.26 -4.46 -5.06
C PHE A 101 11.30 -5.09 -6.45
N THR A 102 10.82 -6.32 -6.60
CA THR A 102 10.68 -6.97 -7.91
C THR A 102 9.65 -6.21 -8.74
N ILE A 103 8.52 -5.83 -8.14
CA ILE A 103 7.49 -4.99 -8.77
C ILE A 103 8.06 -3.65 -9.21
N VAL A 104 8.82 -2.97 -8.33
CA VAL A 104 9.49 -1.69 -8.66
C VAL A 104 10.39 -1.82 -9.88
N CYS A 105 11.14 -2.91 -10.00
CA CYS A 105 12.08 -3.12 -11.10
C CYS A 105 11.46 -3.74 -12.36
N SER A 106 10.20 -4.16 -12.31
CA SER A 106 9.51 -4.79 -13.43
C SER A 106 9.04 -3.77 -14.47
N SER A 107 8.58 -4.24 -15.63
CA SER A 107 7.85 -3.42 -16.62
C SER A 107 6.35 -3.36 -16.36
N ASP A 108 5.82 -4.12 -15.38
CA ASP A 108 4.39 -4.17 -15.09
C ASP A 108 3.94 -2.89 -14.39
N GLU A 109 3.27 -2.01 -15.12
CA GLU A 109 2.77 -0.74 -14.57
C GLU A 109 1.52 -0.94 -13.69
N GLN A 110 0.75 -2.01 -13.88
CA GLN A 110 -0.41 -2.29 -13.05
C GLN A 110 0.01 -2.76 -11.66
N ALA A 111 0.99 -3.67 -11.58
CA ALA A 111 1.56 -4.10 -10.31
C ALA A 111 2.19 -2.92 -9.54
N LYS A 112 2.87 -1.99 -10.24
CA LYS A 112 3.41 -0.77 -9.60
C LYS A 112 2.31 0.13 -9.06
N ARG A 113 1.23 0.34 -9.81
CA ARG A 113 0.05 1.10 -9.34
C ARG A 113 -0.52 0.47 -8.07
N ASN A 114 -0.75 -0.84 -8.07
CA ASN A 114 -1.24 -1.57 -6.90
C ASN A 114 -0.32 -1.39 -5.67
N LEU A 115 1.00 -1.43 -5.88
CA LEU A 115 1.98 -1.19 -4.82
C LEU A 115 1.92 0.26 -4.30
N ILE A 116 1.80 1.26 -5.18
CA ILE A 116 1.62 2.67 -4.80
C ILE A 116 0.40 2.84 -3.90
N TYR A 117 -0.73 2.24 -4.26
CA TYR A 117 -1.95 2.33 -3.48
C TYR A 117 -1.81 1.67 -2.10
N LYS A 118 -1.25 0.46 -2.05
CA LYS A 118 -0.94 -0.22 -0.79
C LYS A 118 -0.05 0.63 0.11
N LEU A 119 0.97 1.27 -0.45
CA LEU A 119 1.88 2.14 0.31
C LEU A 119 1.19 3.38 0.85
N ARG A 120 0.37 4.06 0.04
CA ARG A 120 -0.43 5.22 0.50
C ARG A 120 -1.34 4.83 1.66
N TYR A 121 -2.02 3.70 1.55
CA TYR A 121 -2.82 3.16 2.66
C TYR A 121 -1.98 2.96 3.93
N LEU A 122 -0.82 2.32 3.81
CA LEU A 122 0.05 2.06 4.96
C LEU A 122 0.64 3.34 5.58
N ILE A 123 0.81 4.42 4.81
CA ILE A 123 1.35 5.70 5.28
C ILE A 123 0.25 6.56 5.88
N ASP A 124 -0.85 6.76 5.17
CA ASP A 124 -1.85 7.79 5.48
C ASP A 124 -3.07 7.21 6.22
N GLY A 125 -3.27 5.90 6.19
CA GLY A 125 -4.49 5.27 6.69
C GLY A 125 -5.70 5.57 5.81
N TYR A 126 -6.90 5.48 6.37
CA TYR A 126 -8.17 5.86 5.73
C TYR A 126 -8.67 7.18 6.32
N SER A 127 -7.98 8.29 6.04
CA SER A 127 -8.50 9.61 6.41
C SER A 127 -9.55 10.13 5.43
N ASP A 128 -9.50 9.75 4.13
CA ASP A 128 -10.47 10.16 3.12
C ASP A 128 -10.54 9.19 1.92
N ILE A 129 -11.75 8.75 1.57
CA ILE A 129 -12.05 7.85 0.44
C ILE A 129 -11.66 8.48 -0.92
N SER A 130 -11.62 9.81 -0.98
CA SER A 130 -11.19 10.59 -2.15
C SER A 130 -9.73 10.32 -2.55
N SER A 131 -8.93 9.76 -1.65
CA SER A 131 -7.54 9.34 -1.93
C SER A 131 -7.43 8.08 -2.79
N PHE A 132 -8.54 7.36 -2.97
CA PHE A 132 -8.60 6.04 -3.61
C PHE A 132 -9.68 5.93 -4.68
N VAL A 133 -10.73 6.75 -4.60
CA VAL A 133 -11.87 6.79 -5.53
C VAL A 133 -12.03 8.22 -6.03
N PRO A 134 -12.19 8.48 -7.35
CA PRO A 134 -12.45 9.82 -7.86
C PRO A 134 -13.63 10.47 -7.14
N SER A 135 -13.50 11.75 -6.79
CA SER A 135 -14.56 12.51 -6.11
C SER A 135 -15.88 12.42 -6.86
N SER A 136 -15.86 12.50 -8.20
CA SER A 136 -17.06 12.36 -9.03
C SER A 136 -17.79 11.01 -8.88
N VAL A 137 -17.06 9.93 -8.61
CA VAL A 137 -17.63 8.59 -8.38
C VAL A 137 -18.19 8.50 -6.97
N VAL A 138 -17.46 9.02 -5.98
CA VAL A 138 -17.92 9.12 -4.59
C VAL A 138 -19.21 9.93 -4.53
N ASP A 139 -19.26 11.08 -5.18
CA ASP A 139 -20.42 11.98 -5.23
C ASP A 139 -21.61 11.29 -5.92
N SER A 140 -21.39 10.60 -7.05
CA SER A 140 -22.47 9.89 -7.76
C SER A 140 -23.12 8.79 -6.92
N ILE A 141 -22.33 8.08 -6.10
CA ILE A 141 -22.80 6.94 -5.31
C ILE A 141 -23.38 7.40 -3.96
N MET A 142 -22.82 8.45 -3.34
CA MET A 142 -23.28 8.98 -2.05
C MET A 142 -24.55 9.84 -2.17
N LEU A 143 -24.79 10.44 -3.33
CA LEU A 143 -25.98 11.26 -3.58
C LEU A 143 -27.18 10.44 -4.09
N ALA A 144 -26.97 9.18 -4.48
CA ALA A 144 -28.04 8.29 -4.89
C ALA A 144 -28.87 7.86 -3.66
N PRO A 145 -30.20 8.10 -3.65
CA PRO A 145 -31.06 7.65 -2.56
C PRO A 145 -31.13 6.12 -2.55
N ARG A 146 -30.84 5.50 -1.39
CA ARG A 146 -30.93 4.04 -1.25
C ARG A 146 -32.36 3.56 -1.20
N GLU A 147 -32.65 2.49 -1.93
CA GLU A 147 -33.92 1.77 -1.80
C GLU A 147 -33.89 0.81 -0.60
N GLY A 148 -34.11 1.36 0.60
CA GLY A 148 -34.49 0.61 1.81
C GLY A 148 -33.38 0.11 2.73
N ASP A 149 -33.80 -0.46 3.88
CA ASP A 149 -32.96 -1.00 4.97
C ASP A 149 -32.27 -2.34 4.62
N GLN A 150 -31.74 -2.48 3.40
CA GLN A 150 -31.04 -3.71 3.01
C GLN A 150 -29.69 -3.83 3.74
N VAL A 151 -29.53 -4.95 4.45
CA VAL A 151 -28.27 -5.33 5.12
C VAL A 151 -27.46 -6.20 4.17
N TYR A 152 -26.32 -5.69 3.70
CA TYR A 152 -25.42 -6.40 2.79
C TYR A 152 -24.29 -7.13 3.54
N ASP A 153 -23.93 -8.35 3.11
CA ASP A 153 -22.68 -9.02 3.52
C ASP A 153 -21.61 -8.84 2.42
N PHE A 154 -20.33 -8.84 2.80
CA PHE A 154 -19.22 -8.73 1.85
C PHE A 154 -19.19 -9.83 0.80
N LYS A 155 -19.81 -10.98 1.08
CA LYS A 155 -19.97 -12.06 0.10
C LYS A 155 -20.88 -11.66 -1.07
N ASP A 156 -21.83 -10.78 -0.82
CA ASP A 156 -22.78 -10.31 -1.83
C ASP A 156 -22.24 -9.14 -2.65
N CYS A 157 -21.20 -8.48 -2.14
CA CYS A 157 -20.53 -7.34 -2.77
C CYS A 157 -19.24 -7.72 -3.51
N ILE A 158 -19.04 -9.00 -3.85
CA ILE A 158 -17.77 -9.46 -4.47
C ILE A 158 -17.47 -8.71 -5.78
N LYS A 159 -18.49 -8.35 -6.58
CA LYS A 159 -18.28 -7.63 -7.83
C LYS A 159 -17.82 -6.20 -7.58
N GLU A 160 -18.40 -5.53 -6.60
CA GLU A 160 -18.11 -4.16 -6.20
C GLU A 160 -16.75 -4.07 -5.48
N ILE A 161 -16.43 -5.04 -4.63
CA ILE A 161 -15.12 -5.20 -4.00
C ILE A 161 -14.06 -5.47 -5.08
N LYS A 162 -14.36 -6.31 -6.08
CA LYS A 162 -13.47 -6.55 -7.22
C LYS A 162 -13.31 -5.32 -8.11
N PHE A 163 -14.37 -4.53 -8.29
CA PHE A 163 -14.31 -3.27 -9.00
C PHE A 163 -13.38 -2.29 -8.31
N LEU A 164 -13.51 -2.16 -6.99
CA LEU A 164 -12.53 -1.41 -6.20
C LEU A 164 -11.14 -2.02 -6.43
N ALA A 165 -10.97 -3.34 -6.28
CA ALA A 165 -9.70 -4.04 -6.50
C ALA A 165 -9.08 -3.88 -7.91
N ARG A 166 -9.84 -3.49 -8.94
CA ARG A 166 -9.36 -3.29 -10.32
C ARG A 166 -8.68 -1.94 -10.56
N PHE A 167 -8.71 -1.01 -9.59
CA PHE A 167 -7.92 0.24 -9.43
C PHE A 167 -7.21 0.80 -10.68
N SER A 168 -7.97 1.07 -11.73
CA SER A 168 -7.58 1.87 -12.89
C SER A 168 -8.63 2.97 -13.02
N LEU A 169 -8.21 4.24 -12.87
CA LEU A 169 -9.10 5.41 -12.97
C LEU A 169 -9.85 5.47 -14.31
N ILE A 170 -9.25 4.91 -15.36
CA ILE A 170 -9.82 4.85 -16.73
C ILE A 170 -10.82 3.70 -16.86
N ASP A 171 -10.55 2.56 -16.23
CA ASP A 171 -11.45 1.40 -16.28
C ASP A 171 -12.60 1.53 -15.28
N MET A 172 -12.39 2.23 -14.16
CA MET A 172 -13.44 2.55 -13.18
C MET A 172 -14.57 3.38 -13.80
N ALA A 173 -14.21 4.42 -14.57
CA ALA A 173 -15.19 5.24 -15.29
C ALA A 173 -15.95 4.48 -16.39
N ARG A 174 -15.40 3.37 -16.91
CA ARG A 174 -16.03 2.52 -17.95
C ARG A 174 -16.83 1.35 -17.39
N SER A 175 -16.64 1.01 -16.11
CA SER A 175 -17.21 -0.20 -15.50
C SER A 175 -18.28 0.08 -14.45
N ILE A 176 -18.47 1.36 -14.09
CA ILE A 176 -19.39 1.77 -13.03
C ILE A 176 -20.86 1.43 -13.36
N ASP A 177 -21.24 1.55 -14.65
CA ASP A 177 -22.60 1.27 -15.13
C ASP A 177 -23.05 -0.20 -14.95
N ASN A 178 -22.12 -1.12 -14.66
CA ASN A 178 -22.39 -2.55 -14.51
C ASN A 178 -22.38 -3.02 -13.03
N LEU A 179 -22.36 -2.08 -12.08
CA LEU A 179 -22.27 -2.37 -10.65
C LEU A 179 -23.55 -2.01 -9.94
N ASP A 180 -23.75 -2.68 -8.81
CA ASP A 180 -24.85 -2.41 -7.91
C ASP A 180 -24.49 -1.20 -7.02
N GLU A 181 -25.21 -0.10 -7.22
CA GLU A 181 -24.97 1.19 -6.55
C GLU A 181 -25.18 1.10 -5.04
N ASP A 182 -26.17 0.32 -4.57
CA ASP A 182 -26.46 0.15 -3.15
C ASP A 182 -25.35 -0.63 -2.44
N LYS A 183 -24.79 -1.65 -3.09
CA LYS A 183 -23.64 -2.41 -2.56
C LYS A 183 -22.37 -1.57 -2.52
N LEU A 184 -22.16 -0.72 -3.52
CA LEU A 184 -21.06 0.24 -3.56
C LEU A 184 -21.21 1.27 -2.43
N ALA A 185 -22.41 1.81 -2.24
CA ALA A 185 -22.71 2.73 -1.17
C ALA A 185 -22.46 2.08 0.19
N PHE A 186 -22.87 0.83 0.40
CA PHE A 186 -22.60 0.07 1.63
C PHE A 186 -21.09 -0.07 1.88
N ILE A 187 -20.32 -0.47 0.85
CA ILE A 187 -18.86 -0.54 0.95
C ILE A 187 -18.27 0.81 1.34
N PHE A 188 -18.76 1.90 0.74
CA PHE A 188 -18.28 3.24 1.03
C PHE A 188 -18.65 3.71 2.43
N GLU A 189 -19.84 3.39 2.95
CA GLU A 189 -20.19 3.66 4.34
C GLU A 189 -19.31 2.93 5.34
N VAL A 190 -18.99 1.65 5.06
CA VAL A 190 -18.04 0.86 5.87
C VAL A 190 -16.64 1.47 5.82
N LEU A 191 -16.23 2.04 4.67
CA LEU A 191 -14.94 2.71 4.53
C LEU A 191 -14.91 4.09 5.20
N MET A 192 -16.02 4.84 5.17
CA MET A 192 -16.14 6.22 5.67
C MET A 192 -16.53 6.33 7.15
N ASP A 193 -16.70 5.21 7.87
CA ASP A 193 -17.02 5.19 9.31
C ASP A 193 -18.30 5.97 9.66
N ALA A 194 -19.35 5.89 8.82
CA ALA A 194 -20.58 6.64 9.06
C ALA A 194 -21.29 6.28 10.39
N ASN A 195 -21.02 5.09 10.94
CA ASN A 195 -21.49 4.66 12.26
C ASN A 195 -20.31 4.11 13.09
N ALA A 196 -19.82 4.94 14.02
CA ALA A 196 -18.65 4.67 14.86
C ALA A 196 -18.93 3.55 15.89
N HIS A 197 -17.97 2.62 16.02
CA HIS A 197 -17.78 1.55 17.02
C HIS A 197 -18.01 0.09 16.57
N THR A 198 -18.79 -0.19 15.53
CA THR A 198 -18.97 -1.58 14.99
C THR A 198 -18.12 -1.89 13.76
N ASN A 199 -17.43 -0.89 13.21
CA ASN A 199 -16.89 -0.91 11.84
C ASN A 199 -15.38 -1.20 11.68
N GLU A 200 -14.53 -1.05 12.70
CA GLU A 200 -13.07 -1.18 12.50
C GLU A 200 -12.63 -2.57 11.99
N LEU A 201 -13.19 -3.65 12.55
CA LEU A 201 -12.85 -5.02 12.14
C LEU A 201 -13.38 -5.36 10.74
N GLN A 202 -14.58 -4.84 10.40
CA GLN A 202 -15.19 -5.00 9.09
C GLN A 202 -14.41 -4.22 8.03
N LYS A 203 -14.02 -2.99 8.34
CA LYS A 203 -13.12 -2.16 7.56
C LYS A 203 -11.80 -2.88 7.32
N GLU A 204 -11.12 -3.39 8.36
CA GLU A 204 -9.86 -4.14 8.19
C GLU A 204 -10.02 -5.39 7.29
N ARG A 205 -11.14 -6.11 7.40
CA ARG A 205 -11.45 -7.26 6.54
C ARG A 205 -11.65 -6.86 5.08
N LEU A 206 -12.46 -5.84 4.83
CA LEU A 206 -12.72 -5.30 3.50
C LEU A 206 -11.43 -4.83 2.83
N ILE A 207 -10.56 -4.14 3.58
CA ILE A 207 -9.25 -3.67 3.11
C ILE A 207 -8.37 -4.85 2.72
N LYS A 208 -8.30 -5.90 3.55
CA LYS A 208 -7.57 -7.13 3.20
C LYS A 208 -8.10 -7.75 1.92
N LEU A 209 -9.41 -7.77 1.70
CA LEU A 209 -10.02 -8.30 0.47
C LEU A 209 -9.63 -7.45 -0.75
N ILE A 210 -9.75 -6.13 -0.65
CA ILE A 210 -9.37 -5.17 -1.70
C ILE A 210 -7.88 -5.31 -2.07
N LEU A 211 -6.99 -5.46 -1.08
CA LEU A 211 -5.54 -5.57 -1.28
C LEU A 211 -5.06 -6.97 -1.70
N MET A 212 -5.88 -8.01 -1.53
CA MET A 212 -5.51 -9.40 -1.89
C MET A 212 -5.53 -9.69 -3.39
N GLY A 213 -6.09 -8.79 -4.20
CA GLY A 213 -6.19 -8.93 -5.65
C GLY A 213 -7.29 -9.91 -6.09
N GLU A 214 -7.72 -9.78 -7.34
CA GLU A 214 -8.98 -10.34 -7.85
C GLU A 214 -9.11 -11.88 -7.72
N ASP A 215 -7.99 -12.59 -7.78
CA ASP A 215 -7.92 -14.05 -7.80
C ASP A 215 -8.10 -14.67 -6.40
N LYS A 216 -7.63 -13.99 -5.35
CA LYS A 216 -7.71 -14.50 -3.96
C LYS A 216 -9.00 -14.13 -3.24
N ILE A 217 -9.77 -13.16 -3.76
CA ILE A 217 -11.07 -12.75 -3.21
C ILE A 217 -12.10 -13.89 -3.30
N LYS A 218 -12.15 -14.60 -4.44
CA LYS A 218 -13.09 -15.72 -4.65
C LYS A 218 -12.85 -16.89 -3.68
N GLU A 219 -11.60 -17.16 -3.33
CA GLU A 219 -11.23 -18.30 -2.50
C GLU A 219 -11.54 -18.03 -1.01
N LYS A 220 -11.32 -16.80 -0.56
CA LYS A 220 -11.57 -16.41 0.84
C LYS A 220 -13.04 -16.12 1.14
N CYS A 221 -13.79 -15.53 0.21
CA CYS A 221 -15.22 -15.30 0.39
C CYS A 221 -16.08 -16.58 0.35
N LYS A 222 -15.54 -17.70 -0.18
CA LYS A 222 -16.17 -19.03 -0.08
C LYS A 222 -16.00 -19.69 1.29
N LEU A 223 -15.05 -19.23 2.11
CA LEU A 223 -14.68 -19.80 3.40
C LEU A 223 -15.20 -18.99 4.60
N LEU A 224 -15.72 -17.78 4.34
CA LEU A 224 -16.53 -17.01 5.28
C LEU A 224 -17.97 -17.48 5.17
#